data_AF-A0A381TRY9-F1
#
_entry.id   AF-A0A381TRY9-F1
#
_cell.length_a   1.000
_cell.length_b   1.000
_cell.length_c   1.000
_cell.angle_alpha   90.00
_cell.angle_beta   90.00
_cell.angle_gamma   90.00
#
_symmetry.space_group_name_H-M   'P 1'
#
loop_
_entity.id
_entity.type
_entity.pdbx_description
1 polymer ?
#
loop_
_entity_poly.entity_id
_entity_poly.type
_entity_poly.pdbx_seq_one_letter_code
_entity_poly.pdbx_strand_id
1 'polypeptide(L)'
;MGWKEEYRAKLASAEGAASLVNNGDRVVIPLTEQPTSLVAALMGKAETLSGVSVCVSTPGFDIGGLLSGGLEVEVEIFLGPLAREY
;
A
#
# COMPACT_ATOMS: atom_id res chain seq x y z
N MET A 1 29.10 1.60 -8.48
CA MET A 1 27.80 1.68 -9.18
C MET A 1 27.22 3.05 -8.92
N GLY A 2 26.73 3.75 -9.94
CA GLY A 2 26.05 5.03 -9.77
C GLY A 2 24.58 4.83 -9.47
N TRP A 3 23.93 5.87 -8.95
CA TRP A 3 22.50 5.84 -8.62
C TRP A 3 21.62 5.56 -9.85
N LYS A 4 22.10 5.90 -11.06
CA LYS A 4 21.36 5.68 -12.32
C LYS A 4 21.26 4.19 -12.67
N GLU A 5 22.35 3.45 -12.49
CA GLU A 5 22.35 2.00 -12.73
C GLU A 5 21.46 1.28 -11.71
N GLU A 6 21.52 1.71 -10.44
CA GLU A 6 20.68 1.14 -9.38
C GLU A 6 19.18 1.45 -9.59
N TYR A 7 18.85 2.68 -9.99
CA TYR A 7 17.48 3.06 -10.33
C TYR A 7 16.91 2.18 -11.46
N ARG A 8 17.67 1.99 -12.54
CA ARG A 8 17.26 1.12 -13.65
C ARG A 8 17.08 -0.33 -13.21
N ALA A 9 17.94 -0.81 -12.32
CA ALA A 9 17.86 -2.18 -11.80
C ALA A 9 16.65 -2.41 -10.87
N LYS A 10 16.16 -1.36 -10.20
CA LYS A 10 15.01 -1.42 -9.29
C LYS A 10 13.67 -1.04 -9.94
N LEU A 11 13.68 -0.62 -11.20
CA LEU A 11 12.46 -0.25 -11.90
C LEU A 11 11.60 -1.50 -12.14
N ALA A 12 10.34 -1.46 -11.71
CA ALA A 12 9.40 -2.58 -11.80
C ALA A 12 7.99 -2.09 -12.16
N SER A 13 7.13 -3.02 -12.61
CA SER A 13 5.69 -2.75 -12.70
C SER A 13 5.05 -2.73 -11.29
N ALA A 14 3.83 -2.23 -11.18
CA ALA A 14 3.12 -2.22 -9.91
C ALA A 14 2.87 -3.64 -9.37
N GLU A 15 2.53 -4.58 -10.25
CA GLU A 15 2.35 -6.00 -9.93
C GLU A 15 3.67 -6.66 -9.53
N GLY A 16 4.76 -6.31 -10.23
CA GLY A 16 6.11 -6.74 -9.88
C GLY A 16 6.52 -6.28 -8.48
N ALA A 17 6.20 -5.04 -8.11
CA ALA A 17 6.45 -4.51 -6.77
C ALA A 17 5.54 -5.17 -5.72
N ALA A 18 4.23 -5.30 -5.98
CA ALA A 18 3.28 -5.95 -5.08
C ALA A 18 3.57 -7.44 -4.87
N SER A 19 4.29 -8.08 -5.80
CA SER A 19 4.75 -9.47 -5.64
C SER A 19 5.65 -9.66 -4.41
N LEU A 20 6.33 -8.61 -3.94
CA LEU A 20 7.21 -8.64 -2.78
C LEU A 20 6.48 -8.80 -1.44
N VAL A 21 5.15 -8.56 -1.40
CA VAL A 21 4.33 -8.78 -0.20
C VAL A 21 4.09 -10.27 -0.01
N ASN A 22 4.44 -10.75 1.18
CA ASN A 22 4.34 -12.15 1.62
C ASN A 22 3.25 -12.32 2.69
N ASN A 23 2.92 -13.57 2.97
CA ASN A 23 2.01 -13.92 4.07
C ASN A 23 2.57 -13.42 5.41
N GLY A 24 1.71 -12.82 6.23
CA GLY A 24 2.09 -12.28 7.54
C GLY A 24 2.69 -10.86 7.51
N ASP A 25 2.91 -10.26 6.34
CA ASP A 25 3.49 -8.92 6.26
C ASP A 25 2.53 -7.84 6.78
N ARG A 26 3.12 -6.76 7.32
CA ARG A 26 2.41 -5.50 7.60
C ARG A 26 2.78 -4.46 6.55
N VAL A 27 1.79 -4.02 5.78
CA VAL A 27 1.93 -3.00 4.74
C VAL A 27 1.44 -1.66 5.29
N VAL A 28 2.21 -0.60 5.07
CA VAL A 28 1.83 0.77 5.46
C VAL A 28 1.65 1.61 4.21
N ILE A 29 0.48 2.24 4.09
CA ILE A 29 0.15 3.18 3.01
C ILE A 29 0.23 4.60 3.59
N PRO A 30 1.21 5.41 3.15
CA PRO A 30 1.45 6.73 3.74
C PRO A 30 0.32 7.71 3.42
N LEU A 31 0.10 8.68 4.32
CA LEU A 31 -0.92 9.73 4.16
C LEU A 31 -0.69 10.58 2.90
N THR A 32 0.51 11.14 2.75
CA THR A 32 0.87 11.97 1.61
C THR A 32 1.20 11.09 0.41
N GLU A 33 0.66 11.43 -0.76
CA GLU A 33 0.99 10.78 -2.03
C GLU A 33 0.74 9.26 -2.02
N GLN A 34 -0.48 8.85 -1.65
CA GLN A 34 -0.89 7.46 -1.64
C GLN A 34 -0.61 6.78 -3.00
N PRO A 35 0.19 5.69 -3.04
CA PRO A 35 0.62 5.06 -4.30
C PRO A 35 -0.50 4.18 -4.86
N THR A 36 -1.53 4.80 -5.43
CA THR A 36 -2.77 4.15 -5.89
C THR A 36 -2.52 2.98 -6.85
N SER A 37 -1.50 3.06 -7.70
CA SER A 37 -1.11 1.96 -8.60
C SER A 37 -0.60 0.73 -7.84
N LEU A 38 0.21 0.92 -6.80
CA LEU A 38 0.69 -0.18 -5.95
C LEU A 38 -0.44 -0.77 -5.11
N VAL A 39 -1.35 0.08 -4.62
CA VAL A 39 -2.54 -0.35 -3.88
C VAL A 39 -3.44 -1.21 -4.76
N ALA A 40 -3.73 -0.78 -5.99
CA ALA A 40 -4.53 -1.56 -6.94
C ALA A 40 -3.87 -2.91 -7.26
N ALA A 41 -2.55 -2.94 -7.44
CA ALA A 41 -1.81 -4.17 -7.66
C ALA A 41 -1.85 -5.11 -6.43
N LEU A 42 -1.79 -4.57 -5.21
CA LEU A 42 -1.94 -5.34 -3.97
C LEU A 42 -3.35 -5.94 -3.87
N MET A 43 -4.40 -5.15 -4.13
CA MET A 43 -5.79 -5.62 -4.17
C MET A 43 -5.95 -6.79 -5.17
N GLY A 44 -5.32 -6.69 -6.34
CA GLY A 44 -5.39 -7.72 -7.38
C GLY A 44 -4.82 -9.09 -7.00
N LYS A 45 -3.96 -9.18 -5.98
CA LYS A 45 -3.44 -10.46 -5.45
C LYS A 45 -3.86 -10.74 -4.01
N ALA A 46 -4.72 -9.91 -3.44
CA ALA A 46 -5.09 -9.94 -2.03
C ALA A 46 -5.60 -11.33 -1.58
N GLU A 47 -6.45 -11.96 -2.40
CA GLU A 47 -7.02 -13.29 -2.13
C GLU A 47 -5.96 -14.42 -2.02
N THR A 48 -4.76 -14.19 -2.54
CA THR A 48 -3.65 -15.16 -2.47
C THR A 48 -2.80 -15.02 -1.21
N LEU A 49 -3.05 -13.98 -0.42
CA LEU A 49 -2.28 -13.63 0.78
C LEU A 49 -3.03 -14.07 2.04
N SER A 50 -2.27 -14.51 3.04
CA SER A 50 -2.80 -14.89 4.35
C SER A 50 -2.11 -14.13 5.46
N GLY A 51 -2.89 -13.61 6.41
CA GLY A 51 -2.37 -12.92 7.59
C GLY A 51 -1.71 -11.57 7.30
N VAL A 52 -1.98 -10.95 6.15
CA VAL A 52 -1.45 -9.62 5.82
C VAL A 52 -2.33 -8.55 6.45
N SER A 53 -1.69 -7.57 7.10
CA SER A 53 -2.34 -6.38 7.65
C SER A 53 -1.92 -5.13 6.89
N VAL A 54 -2.85 -4.21 6.67
CA VAL A 54 -2.64 -2.93 5.99
C VAL A 54 -3.00 -1.82 6.96
N CYS A 55 -2.05 -0.93 7.25
CA CYS A 55 -2.33 0.33 7.92
C CYS A 55 -2.39 1.44 6.87
N VAL A 56 -3.50 2.17 6.80
CA VAL A 56 -3.71 3.25 5.85
C VAL A 56 -4.16 4.52 6.56
N SER A 57 -3.43 5.61 6.31
CA SER A 57 -3.77 6.92 6.85
C SER A 57 -4.72 7.66 5.92
N THR A 58 -5.93 7.97 6.41
CA THR A 58 -6.95 8.81 5.73
C THR A 58 -7.14 8.43 4.24
N PRO A 59 -7.62 7.21 3.94
CA PRO A 59 -7.62 6.66 2.58
C PRO A 59 -8.37 7.56 1.59
N GLY A 60 -7.69 7.94 0.51
CA GLY A 60 -8.25 8.67 -0.63
C GLY A 60 -8.80 7.76 -1.74
N PHE A 61 -8.93 6.46 -1.46
CA PHE A 61 -9.39 5.42 -2.38
C PHE A 61 -10.32 4.45 -1.64
N ASP A 62 -11.07 3.64 -2.40
CA ASP A 62 -11.94 2.61 -1.82
C ASP A 62 -11.11 1.44 -1.27
N ILE A 63 -11.10 1.28 0.05
CA ILE A 63 -10.41 0.18 0.74
C ILE A 63 -11.15 -1.15 0.63
N GLY A 64 -12.35 -1.18 0.06
CA GLY A 64 -13.19 -2.37 -0.08
C GLY A 64 -12.48 -3.53 -0.77
N GLY A 65 -11.64 -3.24 -1.77
CA GLY A 65 -10.85 -4.27 -2.47
C GLY A 65 -9.82 -4.97 -1.58
N LEU A 66 -9.29 -4.31 -0.55
CA LEU A 66 -8.37 -4.91 0.42
C LEU A 66 -9.14 -5.85 1.36
N LEU A 67 -10.29 -5.36 1.86
CA LEU A 67 -11.16 -6.10 2.77
C LEU A 67 -11.75 -7.34 2.09
N SER A 68 -12.26 -7.20 0.87
CA SER A 68 -12.85 -8.32 0.11
C SER A 68 -11.82 -9.38 -0.23
N GLY A 69 -10.55 -8.98 -0.39
CA GLY A 69 -9.43 -9.89 -0.60
C GLY A 69 -8.95 -10.60 0.67
N GLY A 70 -9.54 -10.33 1.83
CA GLY A 70 -9.22 -11.00 3.09
C GLY A 70 -8.06 -10.39 3.89
N LEU A 71 -7.64 -9.16 3.57
CA LEU A 71 -6.61 -8.45 4.32
C LEU A 71 -7.23 -7.78 5.54
N GLU A 72 -6.49 -7.77 6.64
CA GLU A 72 -6.82 -6.94 7.80
C GLU A 72 -6.49 -5.48 7.48
N VAL A 73 -7.41 -4.54 7.71
CA VAL A 73 -7.20 -3.12 7.41
C VAL A 73 -7.42 -2.26 8.65
N GLU A 74 -6.36 -1.58 9.06
CA GLU A 74 -6.33 -0.54 10.08
C GLU A 74 -6.39 0.83 9.40
N VAL A 75 -7.35 1.66 9.78
CA VAL A 75 -7.50 3.02 9.24
C VAL A 75 -7.09 4.03 10.31
N GLU A 76 -6.03 4.78 10.02
CA GLU A 76 -5.62 5.92 10.83
C GLU A 76 -6.33 7.19 10.31
N ILE A 77 -7.10 7.85 11.18
CA ILE A 77 -7.82 9.09 10.86
C ILE A 77 -7.39 10.19 11.83
N PHE A 78 -7.08 11.37 11.29
CA PHE A 78 -6.78 12.56 12.07
C PHE A 78 -8.08 13.35 12.32
N LEU A 79 -8.46 13.50 13.58
CA LEU A 79 -9.63 14.27 13.99
C LEU A 79 -9.19 15.59 14.65
N GLY A 80 -9.76 16.71 14.20
CA GLY A 80 -9.54 18.03 14.81
C GLY A 80 -8.86 19.06 13.88
N PRO A 81 -8.65 20.30 14.36
CA PRO A 81 -8.16 21.41 13.54
C PRO A 81 -6.70 21.25 13.08
N LEU A 82 -5.97 20.29 13.65
CA LEU A 82 -4.57 19.97 13.33
C LEU A 82 -4.39 19.19 12.01
N ALA A 83 -5.47 18.82 11.32
CA ALA A 83 -5.37 18.04 10.10
C ALA A 83 -4.86 18.82 8.87
N ARG A 84 -4.59 20.13 8.95
CA ARG A 84 -4.08 20.92 7.81
C ARG A 84 -3.21 22.10 8.22
N GLU A 85 -1.91 21.91 8.15
CA GLU A 85 -1.01 22.80 7.40
C GLU A 85 0.04 21.91 6.70
N TYR A 86 -0.18 21.62 5.42
CA TYR A 86 0.84 21.12 4.50
C TYR A 86 1.19 22.24 3.54
#